data_AF-A0A1B3W6W7-F1
#
_entry.id   AF-A0A1B3W6W7-F1
#
_cell.length_a   1.000
_cell.length_b   1.000
_cell.length_c   1.000
_cell.angle_alpha   90.00
_cell.angle_beta   90.00
_cell.angle_gamma   90.00
#
_symmetry.space_group_name_H-M   'P 1'
#
loop_
_entity.id
_entity.type
_entity.pdbx_description
1 polymer ?
#
loop_
_entity_poly.entity_id
_entity_poly.type
_entity_poly.pdbx_seq_one_letter_code
_entity_poly.pdbx_strand_id
1 'polypeptide(L)'
;MHSEEIWFDGVRIEPDHLLDVPFVPTDQRVVRAMLRLAAVDAHDVLYDLGSGDGRIVVAAAREFGASAVGVEIDQQRVDQATDLAGRAGVGHLASFIEYDLLHADFSPATVVTLYLLHGVNMELRPRLLEELRPGTRVVSHAFDMGDWKPDRRISAGGVGIFLWIIPADVKGTWAWQAGGRRYRVALEQKFQKVDGKAWVDGEPIGLERAVLWGDWLELVLRADGADAAESVFMRCGRQRWQGHGGVHQGAVARRVDG
;
A
#
# COMPACT_ATOMS: atom_id res chain seq x y z
N MET A 1 1.63 -21.95 32.23
CA MET A 1 1.64 -21.21 30.95
C MET A 1 1.62 -19.75 31.31
N HIS A 2 2.73 -19.04 31.13
CA HIS A 2 2.77 -17.59 31.34
C HIS A 2 2.14 -16.95 30.11
N SER A 3 0.97 -16.34 30.28
CA SER A 3 0.42 -15.42 29.29
C SER A 3 1.39 -14.26 29.16
N GLU A 4 1.94 -14.02 27.97
CA GLU A 4 2.72 -12.81 27.72
C GLU A 4 1.79 -11.59 27.91
N GLU A 5 2.20 -10.65 28.75
CA GLU A 5 1.46 -9.40 28.93
C GLU A 5 1.64 -8.53 27.68
N ILE A 6 0.53 -8.20 27.01
CA ILE A 6 0.53 -7.34 25.83
C ILE A 6 0.19 -5.92 26.26
N TRP A 7 1.02 -4.96 25.87
CA TRP A 7 0.85 -3.54 26.19
C TRP A 7 0.77 -2.72 24.89
N PHE A 8 -0.20 -1.81 24.79
CA PHE A 8 -0.42 -0.90 23.67
C PHE A 8 -0.52 0.53 24.19
N ASP A 9 0.50 1.35 23.92
CA ASP A 9 0.59 2.75 24.35
C ASP A 9 0.13 3.02 25.80
N GLY A 10 0.61 2.17 26.72
CA GLY A 10 0.33 2.26 28.15
C GLY A 10 -0.96 1.57 28.61
N VAL A 11 -1.72 0.99 27.69
CA VAL A 11 -2.92 0.18 27.98
C VAL A 11 -2.56 -1.31 27.96
N ARG A 12 -2.95 -2.03 29.02
CA ARG A 12 -2.79 -3.48 29.09
C ARG A 12 -3.90 -4.17 28.30
N ILE A 13 -3.54 -5.08 27.41
CA ILE A 13 -4.47 -5.85 26.58
C ILE A 13 -4.57 -7.27 27.12
N GLU A 14 -5.80 -7.72 27.39
CA GLU A 14 -6.09 -9.10 27.79
C GLU A 14 -5.98 -10.02 26.54
N PRO A 15 -5.37 -11.22 26.65
CA PRO A 15 -5.10 -12.11 25.50
C PRO A 15 -6.34 -12.51 24.69
N ASP A 16 -7.51 -12.58 25.31
CA ASP A 16 -8.77 -12.98 24.66
C ASP A 16 -9.41 -11.84 23.84
N HIS A 17 -8.81 -10.65 23.88
CA HIS A 17 -9.27 -9.40 23.27
C HIS A 17 -8.28 -8.88 22.21
N LEU A 18 -7.46 -9.76 21.61
CA LEU A 18 -6.47 -9.41 20.59
C LEU A 18 -7.04 -8.68 19.36
N LEU A 19 -8.36 -8.74 19.15
CA LEU A 19 -9.10 -8.03 18.09
C LEU A 19 -9.81 -6.75 18.58
N ASP A 20 -9.95 -6.57 19.90
CA ASP A 20 -10.46 -5.32 20.50
C ASP A 20 -9.30 -4.33 20.62
N VAL A 21 -9.05 -3.59 19.55
CA VAL A 21 -8.05 -2.51 19.58
C VAL A 21 -8.54 -1.41 20.54
N PRO A 22 -7.83 -1.12 21.65
CA PRO A 22 -8.25 -0.08 22.57
C PRO A 22 -8.11 1.30 21.90
N PHE A 23 -9.08 2.19 22.13
CA PHE A 23 -9.02 3.55 21.61
C PHE A 23 -7.91 4.34 22.31
N VAL A 24 -6.80 4.57 21.60
CA VAL A 24 -5.76 5.54 21.97
C VAL A 24 -5.64 6.57 20.86
N PRO A 25 -5.77 7.87 21.16
CA PRO A 25 -5.72 8.90 20.13
C PRO A 25 -4.31 9.18 19.62
N THR A 26 -4.10 9.17 18.30
CA THR A 26 -2.80 9.58 17.69
C THR A 26 -2.55 11.09 17.85
N ASP A 27 -1.38 11.50 18.36
CA ASP A 27 -0.98 12.93 18.45
C ASP A 27 -1.09 13.62 17.08
N GLN A 28 -1.64 14.83 17.03
CA GLN A 28 -1.89 15.55 15.76
C GLN A 28 -0.62 15.79 14.92
N ARG A 29 0.57 15.83 15.54
CA ARG A 29 1.86 15.89 14.83
C ARG A 29 2.16 14.57 14.13
N VAL A 30 1.82 13.44 14.74
CA VAL A 30 1.95 12.11 14.16
C VAL A 30 0.94 11.92 13.04
N VAL A 31 -0.32 12.34 13.22
CA VAL A 31 -1.34 12.33 12.15
C VAL A 31 -0.84 13.07 10.91
N ARG A 32 -0.37 14.32 11.06
CA ARG A 32 0.19 15.09 9.94
C ARG A 32 1.44 14.44 9.34
N ALA A 33 2.28 13.81 10.15
CA ALA A 33 3.46 13.10 9.65
C ALA A 33 3.06 11.88 8.81
N MET A 34 2.02 11.13 9.22
CA MET A 34 1.46 10.01 8.44
C MET A 34 0.93 10.49 7.08
N LEU A 35 0.08 11.52 7.08
CA LEU A 35 -0.53 12.06 5.87
C LEU A 35 0.53 12.65 4.91
N ARG A 36 1.55 13.34 5.44
CA ARG A 36 2.68 13.82 4.63
C ARG A 36 3.55 12.69 4.09
N LEU A 37 3.77 11.65 4.88
CA LEU A 37 4.55 10.49 4.45
C LEU A 37 3.86 9.77 3.28
N ALA A 38 2.53 9.67 3.32
CA ALA A 38 1.71 9.15 2.22
C ALA A 38 1.59 10.13 1.03
N ALA A 39 2.11 11.36 1.17
CA ALA A 39 1.87 12.43 0.21
C ALA A 39 0.38 12.57 -0.16
N VAL A 40 -0.50 12.59 0.86
CA VAL A 40 -1.94 12.78 0.63
C VAL A 40 -2.20 14.12 -0.05
N ASP A 41 -3.09 14.14 -1.05
CA ASP A 41 -3.58 15.37 -1.67
C ASP A 41 -5.09 15.31 -2.00
N ALA A 42 -5.61 16.36 -2.64
CA ALA A 42 -7.04 16.50 -2.93
C ALA A 42 -7.61 15.49 -3.95
N HIS A 43 -6.76 14.75 -4.66
CA HIS A 43 -7.16 13.69 -5.57
C HIS A 43 -7.29 12.33 -4.87
N ASP A 44 -6.95 12.28 -3.58
CA ASP A 44 -6.99 11.06 -2.81
C ASP A 44 -8.36 10.72 -2.23
N VAL A 45 -8.61 9.42 -2.19
CA VAL A 45 -9.67 8.78 -1.40
C VAL A 45 -8.97 8.02 -0.28
N LEU A 46 -8.99 8.60 0.92
CA LEU A 46 -8.37 8.03 2.11
C LEU A 46 -9.37 7.18 2.88
N TYR A 47 -8.94 5.99 3.30
CA TYR A 47 -9.66 5.16 4.24
C TYR A 47 -8.86 5.03 5.54
N ASP A 48 -9.49 5.30 6.67
CA ASP A 48 -8.92 5.07 8.00
C ASP A 48 -9.62 3.87 8.62
N LEU A 49 -8.91 2.74 8.77
CA LEU A 49 -9.48 1.50 9.29
C LEU A 49 -9.27 1.44 10.81
N GLY A 50 -10.36 1.54 11.58
CA GLY A 50 -10.34 1.79 13.02
C GLY A 50 -10.21 3.28 13.33
N SER A 51 -11.12 4.08 12.78
CA SER A 51 -10.97 5.55 12.72
C SER A 51 -11.16 6.28 14.05
N GLY A 52 -11.73 5.62 15.07
CA GLY A 52 -11.91 6.17 16.41
C GLY A 52 -12.65 7.51 16.39
N ASP A 53 -12.04 8.57 16.94
CA ASP A 53 -12.64 9.91 16.96
C ASP A 53 -12.56 10.67 15.63
N GLY A 54 -12.14 10.00 14.56
CA GLY A 54 -12.10 10.54 13.20
C GLY A 54 -11.01 11.55 12.93
N ARG A 55 -10.05 11.75 13.84
CA ARG A 55 -9.03 12.79 13.69
C ARG A 55 -8.19 12.70 12.42
N ILE A 56 -7.88 11.49 11.94
CA ILE A 56 -7.07 11.29 10.73
C ILE A 56 -7.92 11.65 9.51
N VAL A 57 -9.15 11.14 9.45
CA VAL A 57 -10.14 11.44 8.39
C VAL A 57 -10.39 12.95 8.30
N VAL A 58 -10.65 13.61 9.43
CA VAL A 58 -10.88 15.06 9.48
C VAL A 58 -9.62 15.85 9.09
N ALA A 59 -8.43 15.42 9.52
CA ALA A 59 -7.19 16.08 9.12
C ALA A 59 -6.92 15.94 7.62
N ALA A 60 -7.16 14.75 7.04
CA ALA A 60 -7.02 14.50 5.60
C ALA A 60 -7.94 15.41 4.79
N ALA A 61 -9.22 15.48 5.16
CA ALA A 61 -10.18 16.35 4.50
C ALA A 61 -9.85 17.84 4.68
N ARG A 62 -9.55 18.27 5.91
CA ARG A 62 -9.37 19.69 6.24
C ARG A 62 -8.05 20.28 5.77
N GLU A 63 -6.95 19.53 5.92
CA GLU A 63 -5.60 20.05 5.65
C GLU A 63 -5.08 19.67 4.27
N PHE A 64 -5.56 18.57 3.69
CA PHE A 64 -5.07 18.06 2.39
C PHE A 64 -6.15 18.05 1.30
N GLY A 65 -7.41 18.31 1.64
CA GLY A 65 -8.53 18.35 0.69
C GLY A 65 -8.97 16.99 0.16
N ALA A 66 -8.50 15.90 0.76
CA ALA A 66 -8.82 14.55 0.33
C ALA A 66 -10.27 14.18 0.66
N SER A 67 -10.90 13.34 -0.18
CA SER A 67 -12.09 12.61 0.24
C SER A 67 -11.65 11.54 1.24
N ALA A 68 -12.32 11.41 2.38
CA ALA A 68 -11.89 10.53 3.45
C ALA A 68 -13.07 9.78 4.08
N VAL A 69 -12.87 8.49 4.34
CA VAL A 69 -13.84 7.59 4.96
C VAL A 69 -13.21 6.97 6.21
N GLY A 70 -13.87 7.10 7.35
CA GLY A 70 -13.51 6.36 8.56
C GLY A 70 -14.37 5.12 8.74
N VAL A 71 -13.73 3.98 8.99
CA VAL A 71 -14.40 2.72 9.37
C VAL A 71 -14.19 2.51 10.86
N GLU A 72 -15.27 2.37 11.62
CA GLU A 72 -15.22 2.24 13.08
C GLU A 72 -16.33 1.30 13.54
N ILE A 73 -16.07 0.45 14.53
CA ILE A 73 -17.04 -0.53 15.01
C ILE A 73 -17.93 0.03 16.14
N ASP A 74 -17.45 1.04 16.87
CA ASP A 74 -18.19 1.70 17.95
C ASP A 74 -19.03 2.88 17.42
N GLN A 75 -20.36 2.72 17.41
CA GLN A 75 -21.29 3.79 17.00
C GLN A 75 -21.09 5.10 17.77
N GLN A 76 -20.70 5.08 19.05
CA GLN A 76 -20.46 6.32 19.81
C GLN A 76 -19.25 7.08 19.27
N ARG A 77 -18.25 6.37 18.74
CA ARG A 77 -17.07 6.97 18.10
C ARG A 77 -17.43 7.53 16.72
N VAL A 78 -18.24 6.81 15.95
CA VAL A 78 -18.81 7.29 14.68
C VAL A 78 -19.57 8.60 14.87
N ASP A 79 -20.40 8.70 15.90
CA ASP A 79 -21.14 9.92 16.23
C ASP A 79 -20.19 11.08 16.58
N GLN A 80 -19.19 10.83 17.42
CA GLN A 80 -18.16 11.83 17.79
C GLN A 80 -17.37 12.32 16.57
N ALA A 81 -16.98 11.40 15.69
CA ALA A 81 -16.21 11.68 14.49
C ALA A 81 -17.04 12.50 13.48
N THR A 82 -18.32 12.15 13.32
CA THR A 82 -19.27 12.90 12.49
C THR A 82 -19.48 14.32 13.00
N ASP A 83 -19.65 14.48 14.32
CA ASP A 83 -19.73 15.77 14.99
C ASP A 83 -18.46 16.62 14.77
N LEU A 84 -17.28 16.00 14.88
CA LEU A 84 -16.00 16.66 14.64
C LEU A 84 -15.89 17.14 13.20
N ALA A 85 -16.25 16.32 12.22
CA ALA A 85 -16.25 16.70 10.81
C ALA A 85 -17.22 17.86 10.52
N GLY A 86 -18.40 17.84 11.13
CA GLY A 86 -19.38 18.93 11.06
C GLY A 86 -18.83 20.24 11.63
N ARG A 87 -18.28 20.20 12.85
CA ARG A 87 -17.67 21.38 13.50
C ARG A 87 -16.44 21.89 12.76
N ALA A 88 -15.70 21.02 12.09
CA ALA A 88 -14.55 21.37 11.25
C ALA A 88 -14.93 21.88 9.85
N GLY A 89 -16.21 21.81 9.47
CA GLY A 89 -16.71 22.26 8.16
C GLY A 89 -16.36 21.34 6.99
N VAL A 90 -16.00 20.07 7.26
CA VAL A 90 -15.50 19.12 6.25
C VAL A 90 -16.40 17.92 6.02
N GLY A 91 -17.64 17.92 6.51
CA GLY A 91 -18.59 16.80 6.32
C GLY A 91 -18.96 16.50 4.86
N HIS A 92 -18.57 17.36 3.91
CA HIS A 92 -18.71 17.10 2.46
C HIS A 92 -17.54 16.29 1.87
N LEU A 93 -16.45 16.13 2.62
CA LEU A 93 -15.25 15.37 2.26
C LEU A 93 -14.98 14.22 3.23
N ALA A 94 -15.48 14.30 4.47
CA ALA A 94 -15.28 13.30 5.51
C ALA A 94 -16.60 12.58 5.85
N SER A 95 -16.61 11.25 5.73
CA SER A 95 -17.71 10.39 6.16
C SER A 95 -17.23 9.28 7.08
N PHE A 96 -18.15 8.72 7.87
CA PHE A 96 -17.86 7.65 8.83
C PHE A 96 -18.91 6.55 8.71
N ILE A 97 -18.46 5.30 8.80
CA ILE A 97 -19.33 4.13 8.74
C ILE A 97 -19.13 3.26 9.98
N GLU A 98 -20.24 2.88 10.61
CA GLU A 98 -20.26 1.84 11.64
C GLU A 98 -20.12 0.48 10.96
N TYR A 99 -18.92 -0.10 10.99
CA TYR A 99 -18.67 -1.39 10.37
C TYR A 99 -17.40 -2.07 10.89
N ASP A 100 -17.36 -3.39 10.76
CA ASP A 100 -16.14 -4.14 11.00
C ASP A 100 -15.13 -3.91 9.87
N LEU A 101 -13.96 -3.37 10.21
CA LEU A 101 -12.86 -3.12 9.29
C LEU A 101 -12.38 -4.40 8.58
N LEU A 102 -12.52 -5.58 9.22
CA LEU A 102 -12.18 -6.87 8.63
C LEU A 102 -13.16 -7.31 7.54
N HIS A 103 -14.28 -6.61 7.38
CA HIS A 103 -15.28 -6.87 6.35
C HIS A 103 -15.59 -5.66 5.45
N ALA A 104 -15.12 -4.46 5.80
CA ALA A 104 -15.37 -3.25 5.01
C ALA A 104 -14.76 -3.31 3.61
N ASP A 105 -15.47 -2.81 2.59
CA ASP A 105 -14.90 -2.58 1.25
C ASP A 105 -14.08 -1.29 1.23
N PHE A 106 -12.76 -1.45 1.10
CA PHE A 106 -11.80 -0.36 0.96
C PHE A 106 -11.09 -0.37 -0.40
N SER A 107 -11.55 -1.17 -1.36
CA SER A 107 -11.00 -1.20 -2.73
C SER A 107 -11.01 0.15 -3.48
N PRO A 108 -11.88 1.13 -3.15
CA PRO A 108 -11.78 2.48 -3.72
C PRO A 108 -10.55 3.27 -3.26
N ALA A 109 -9.93 2.91 -2.13
CA ALA A 109 -8.91 3.71 -1.47
C ALA A 109 -7.64 3.91 -2.32
N THR A 110 -7.15 5.16 -2.36
CA THR A 110 -5.81 5.51 -2.86
C THR A 110 -4.81 5.66 -1.72
N VAL A 111 -5.30 5.87 -0.49
CA VAL A 111 -4.53 5.88 0.76
C VAL A 111 -5.30 5.08 1.81
N VAL A 112 -4.61 4.22 2.56
CA VAL A 112 -5.14 3.60 3.76
C VAL A 112 -4.28 4.01 4.96
N THR A 113 -4.90 4.45 6.05
CA THR A 113 -4.23 4.69 7.34
C THR A 113 -4.65 3.64 8.36
N LEU A 114 -3.68 3.23 9.18
CA LEU A 114 -3.85 2.21 10.21
C LEU A 114 -3.20 2.67 11.51
N TYR A 115 -3.93 2.56 12.61
CA TYR A 115 -3.35 2.57 13.95
C TYR A 115 -4.04 1.50 14.79
N LEU A 116 -3.57 0.28 14.60
CA LEU A 116 -4.16 -0.94 15.13
C LEU A 116 -3.10 -1.75 15.90
N LEU A 117 -3.44 -2.97 16.30
CA LEU A 117 -2.49 -3.93 16.85
C LEU A 117 -1.76 -4.71 15.75
N HIS A 118 -0.58 -5.25 16.07
CA HIS A 118 0.19 -6.08 15.14
C HIS A 118 -0.62 -7.27 14.61
N GLY A 119 -1.40 -7.96 15.46
CA GLY A 119 -2.26 -9.07 15.04
C GLY A 119 -3.27 -8.67 13.96
N VAL A 120 -3.94 -7.54 14.15
CA VAL A 120 -4.93 -7.01 13.19
C VAL A 120 -4.24 -6.57 11.89
N ASN A 121 -3.07 -5.95 11.95
CA ASN A 121 -2.28 -5.65 10.74
C ASN A 121 -1.96 -6.91 9.93
N MET A 122 -1.63 -8.02 10.61
CA MET A 122 -1.31 -9.28 9.94
C MET A 122 -2.54 -9.94 9.31
N GLU A 123 -3.71 -9.79 9.91
CA GLU A 123 -4.99 -10.26 9.38
C GLU A 123 -5.48 -9.42 8.20
N LEU A 124 -5.30 -8.10 8.25
CA LEU A 124 -5.64 -7.20 7.14
C LEU A 124 -4.71 -7.33 5.93
N ARG A 125 -3.44 -7.66 6.14
CA ARG A 125 -2.41 -7.64 5.09
C ARG A 125 -2.77 -8.41 3.80
N PRO A 126 -3.32 -9.64 3.85
CA PRO A 126 -3.78 -10.33 2.65
C PRO A 126 -4.83 -9.53 1.87
N ARG A 127 -5.82 -8.97 2.58
CA ARG A 127 -6.88 -8.15 1.96
C ARG A 127 -6.33 -6.86 1.37
N LEU A 128 -5.39 -6.19 2.05
CA LEU A 128 -4.71 -5.00 1.52
C LEU A 128 -4.02 -5.32 0.18
N LEU A 129 -3.31 -6.45 0.09
CA LEU A 129 -2.60 -6.85 -1.13
C LEU A 129 -3.55 -7.29 -2.27
N GLU A 130 -4.72 -7.85 -1.94
CA GLU A 130 -5.68 -8.40 -2.92
C GLU A 130 -6.65 -7.33 -3.45
N GLU A 131 -7.20 -6.51 -2.56
CA GLU A 131 -8.32 -5.61 -2.85
C GLU A 131 -7.87 -4.22 -3.32
N LEU A 132 -6.71 -3.75 -2.85
CA LEU A 132 -6.21 -2.43 -3.22
C LEU A 132 -5.55 -2.43 -4.60
N ARG A 133 -5.63 -1.28 -5.26
CA ARG A 133 -5.00 -1.08 -6.55
C ARG A 133 -3.48 -0.92 -6.36
N PRO A 134 -2.67 -1.44 -7.30
CA PRO A 134 -1.25 -1.13 -7.31
C PRO A 134 -0.99 0.38 -7.30
N GLY A 135 -0.06 0.82 -6.46
CA GLY A 135 0.22 2.22 -6.21
C GLY A 135 -0.57 2.83 -5.04
N THR A 136 -1.61 2.17 -4.51
CA THR A 136 -2.24 2.60 -3.25
C THR A 136 -1.20 2.60 -2.13
N ARG A 137 -1.23 3.64 -1.29
CA ARG A 137 -0.28 3.80 -0.18
C ARG A 137 -0.95 3.37 1.11
N VAL A 138 -0.25 2.58 1.91
CA VAL A 138 -0.72 2.17 3.25
C VAL A 138 0.24 2.74 4.28
N VAL A 139 -0.27 3.50 5.23
CA VAL A 139 0.52 4.11 6.32
C VAL A 139 0.06 3.58 7.66
N SER A 140 0.98 2.99 8.41
CA SER A 140 0.71 2.46 9.74
C SER A 140 1.48 3.20 10.83
N HIS A 141 0.78 3.49 11.92
CA HIS A 141 1.32 4.05 13.15
C HIS A 141 1.78 2.91 14.08
N ALA A 142 3.04 2.99 14.55
CA ALA A 142 3.70 2.12 15.53
C ALA A 142 3.96 0.66 15.12
N PHE A 143 3.08 0.03 14.34
CA PHE A 143 3.16 -1.41 14.02
C PHE A 143 3.54 -1.67 12.57
N ASP A 144 4.35 -2.72 12.36
CA ASP A 144 4.73 -3.19 11.02
C ASP A 144 3.76 -4.26 10.48
N MET A 145 4.11 -4.80 9.30
CA MET A 145 3.39 -5.88 8.63
C MET A 145 4.27 -7.14 8.48
N GLY A 146 5.14 -7.40 9.47
CA GLY A 146 5.97 -8.59 9.56
C GLY A 146 7.05 -8.69 8.47
N ASP A 147 6.92 -9.71 7.61
CA ASP A 147 7.88 -9.96 6.53
C ASP A 147 7.66 -9.08 5.29
N TRP A 148 6.53 -8.35 5.21
CA TRP A 148 6.36 -7.29 4.22
C TRP A 148 7.07 -6.03 4.69
N LYS A 149 8.26 -5.79 4.14
CA LYS A 149 9.09 -4.64 4.54
C LYS A 149 8.53 -3.33 4.00
N PRO A 150 8.53 -2.26 4.80
CA PRO A 150 8.05 -0.94 4.39
C PRO A 150 8.94 -0.35 3.32
N ASP A 151 8.35 0.39 2.40
CA ASP A 151 9.08 1.17 1.40
C ASP A 151 9.74 2.40 2.04
N ARG A 152 9.11 2.96 3.09
CA ARG A 152 9.72 4.01 3.92
C ARG A 152 9.34 3.86 5.39
N ARG A 153 10.26 4.29 6.26
CA ARG A 153 10.03 4.40 7.71
C ARG A 153 10.56 5.74 8.20
N ILE A 154 9.77 6.44 9.01
CA ILE A 154 10.20 7.65 9.71
C ILE A 154 9.86 7.54 11.21
N SER A 155 10.34 8.50 12.00
CA SER A 155 9.88 8.69 13.38
C SER A 155 9.28 10.07 13.55
N ALA A 156 8.18 10.17 14.29
CA ALA A 156 7.55 11.42 14.66
C ALA A 156 6.96 11.29 16.08
N GLY A 157 7.13 12.27 16.95
CA GLY A 157 6.58 12.17 18.31
C GLY A 157 7.08 10.97 19.14
N GLY A 158 8.26 10.41 18.81
CA GLY A 158 8.82 9.24 19.50
C GLY A 158 8.32 7.88 18.99
N VAL A 159 7.37 7.85 18.05
CA VAL A 159 6.83 6.61 17.48
C VAL A 159 7.38 6.35 16.07
N GLY A 160 7.31 5.09 15.62
CA GLY A 160 7.59 4.72 14.24
C GLY A 160 6.37 4.92 13.34
N ILE A 161 6.57 5.46 12.14
CA ILE A 161 5.55 5.50 11.09
C ILE A 161 6.11 4.77 9.88
N PHE A 162 5.30 3.88 9.31
CA PHE A 162 5.68 3.00 8.22
C PHE A 162 4.80 3.25 7.01
N LEU A 163 5.39 3.22 5.82
CA LEU A 163 4.72 3.36 4.54
C LEU A 163 5.01 2.14 3.68
N TRP A 164 3.94 1.57 3.11
CA TRP A 164 4.00 0.60 2.03
C TRP A 164 3.23 1.11 0.82
N ILE A 165 3.63 0.63 -0.35
CA ILE A 165 2.96 0.89 -1.61
C ILE A 165 2.56 -0.46 -2.18
N ILE A 166 1.27 -0.62 -2.47
CA ILE A 166 0.72 -1.88 -2.99
C ILE A 166 1.42 -2.20 -4.31
N PRO A 167 2.19 -3.29 -4.40
CA PRO A 167 2.89 -3.66 -5.62
C PRO A 167 1.93 -4.29 -6.61
N ALA A 168 2.13 -4.07 -7.91
CA ALA A 168 1.44 -4.85 -8.94
C ALA A 168 1.84 -6.33 -8.85
N ASP A 169 0.89 -7.22 -9.15
CA ASP A 169 1.20 -8.64 -9.35
C ASP A 169 1.90 -8.81 -10.71
N VAL A 170 3.19 -9.06 -10.65
CA VAL A 170 4.06 -9.26 -11.80
C VAL A 170 4.59 -10.68 -11.91
N LYS A 171 4.29 -11.55 -10.94
CA LYS A 171 4.75 -12.95 -10.92
C LYS A 171 4.30 -13.68 -12.17
N GLY A 172 5.16 -14.49 -12.76
CA GLY A 172 4.86 -15.36 -13.90
C GLY A 172 5.62 -14.96 -15.16
N THR A 173 5.21 -15.55 -16.28
CA THR A 173 5.88 -15.34 -17.57
C THR A 173 5.16 -14.27 -18.38
N TRP A 174 5.93 -13.30 -18.89
CA TRP A 174 5.43 -12.18 -19.67
C TRP A 174 6.22 -12.06 -20.96
N ALA A 175 5.54 -11.74 -22.06
CA ALA A 175 6.19 -11.49 -23.35
C ALA A 175 5.62 -10.27 -24.05
N TRP A 176 6.48 -9.55 -24.76
CA TRP A 176 6.12 -8.40 -25.59
C TRP A 176 7.02 -8.29 -26.82
N GLN A 177 6.67 -7.38 -27.71
CA GLN A 177 7.48 -7.01 -28.87
C GLN A 177 7.79 -5.52 -28.82
N ALA A 178 9.03 -5.15 -29.13
CA ALA A 178 9.51 -3.77 -29.18
C ALA A 178 10.73 -3.70 -30.10
N GLY A 179 10.88 -2.62 -30.88
CA GLY A 179 12.05 -2.43 -31.75
C GLY A 179 12.34 -3.59 -32.72
N GLY A 180 11.32 -4.35 -33.15
CA GLY A 180 11.48 -5.52 -34.01
C GLY A 180 11.98 -6.79 -33.30
N ARG A 181 12.17 -6.76 -31.97
CA ARG A 181 12.62 -7.89 -31.16
C ARG A 181 11.51 -8.43 -30.27
N ARG A 182 11.60 -9.71 -29.93
CA ARG A 182 10.68 -10.40 -29.01
C ARG A 182 11.32 -10.53 -27.65
N TYR A 183 10.70 -9.97 -26.63
CA TYR A 183 11.17 -10.04 -25.25
C TYR A 183 10.30 -11.01 -24.47
N ARG A 184 10.91 -11.73 -23.53
CA ARG A 184 10.22 -12.58 -22.55
C ARG A 184 10.92 -12.48 -21.21
N VAL A 185 10.14 -12.45 -20.12
CA VAL A 185 10.65 -12.62 -18.76
C VAL A 185 9.83 -13.66 -18.01
N ALA A 186 10.45 -14.36 -17.08
CA ALA A 186 9.79 -15.23 -16.11
C ALA A 186 10.17 -14.73 -14.72
N LEU A 187 9.20 -14.16 -13.99
CA LEU A 187 9.41 -13.46 -12.74
C LEU A 187 8.86 -14.23 -11.55
N GLU A 188 9.64 -14.29 -10.48
CA GLU A 188 9.18 -14.60 -9.14
C GLU A 188 9.00 -13.30 -8.35
N GLN A 189 8.03 -13.31 -7.44
CA GLN A 189 7.69 -12.12 -6.67
C GLN A 189 7.39 -12.48 -5.22
N LYS A 190 7.92 -11.66 -4.32
CA LYS A 190 7.47 -11.57 -2.92
C LYS A 190 7.29 -10.10 -2.56
N PHE A 191 6.03 -9.67 -2.45
CA PHE A 191 5.66 -8.27 -2.26
C PHE A 191 6.26 -7.38 -3.36
N GLN A 192 7.02 -6.33 -3.01
CA GLN A 192 7.71 -5.47 -3.97
C GLN A 192 9.05 -6.05 -4.47
N LYS A 193 9.51 -7.19 -3.95
CA LYS A 193 10.76 -7.83 -4.39
C LYS A 193 10.49 -8.74 -5.57
N VAL A 194 11.23 -8.51 -6.67
CA VAL A 194 11.09 -9.23 -7.93
C VAL A 194 12.47 -9.74 -8.36
N ASP A 195 12.50 -10.97 -8.84
CA ASP A 195 13.66 -11.61 -9.46
C ASP A 195 13.16 -12.47 -10.63
N GLY A 196 14.05 -12.92 -11.51
CA GLY A 196 13.64 -13.77 -12.61
C GLY A 196 14.70 -14.01 -13.67
N LYS A 197 14.22 -14.44 -14.83
CA LYS A 197 15.02 -14.70 -16.03
C LYS A 197 14.46 -13.93 -17.20
N ALA A 198 15.32 -13.55 -18.13
CA ALA A 198 14.95 -12.81 -19.32
C ALA A 198 15.49 -13.48 -20.59
N TRP A 199 14.76 -13.28 -21.69
CA TRP A 199 15.13 -13.74 -23.03
C TRP A 199 14.82 -12.65 -24.04
N VAL A 200 15.67 -12.56 -25.07
CA VAL A 200 15.38 -11.75 -26.26
C VAL A 200 15.58 -12.58 -27.51
N ASP A 201 14.58 -12.59 -28.37
CA ASP A 201 14.49 -13.39 -29.59
C ASP A 201 14.65 -14.91 -29.38
N GLY A 202 14.45 -15.37 -28.15
CA GLY A 202 14.57 -16.77 -27.72
C GLY A 202 15.86 -17.06 -26.96
N GLU A 203 16.86 -16.20 -27.08
CA GLU A 203 18.16 -16.36 -26.42
C GLU A 203 18.12 -15.81 -24.99
N PRO A 204 18.68 -16.54 -24.00
CA PRO A 204 18.74 -16.07 -22.61
C PRO A 204 19.65 -14.85 -22.49
N ILE A 205 19.23 -13.88 -21.68
CA ILE A 205 20.00 -12.68 -21.37
C ILE A 205 19.98 -12.42 -19.86
N GLY A 206 20.89 -11.58 -19.37
CA GLY A 206 20.92 -11.17 -17.98
C GLY A 206 19.74 -10.27 -17.61
N LEU A 207 19.03 -10.61 -16.54
CA LEU A 207 18.18 -9.68 -15.80
C LEU A 207 19.00 -9.18 -14.61
N GLU A 208 19.67 -8.03 -14.75
CA GLU A 208 20.56 -7.50 -13.72
C GLU A 208 19.78 -6.94 -12.52
N ARG A 209 18.59 -6.40 -12.80
CA ARG A 209 17.73 -5.80 -11.78
C ARG A 209 16.28 -5.80 -12.22
N ALA A 210 15.38 -6.05 -11.27
CA ALA A 210 13.95 -5.78 -11.39
C ALA A 210 13.51 -4.90 -10.21
N VAL A 211 13.04 -3.69 -10.51
CA VAL A 211 12.57 -2.74 -9.49
C VAL A 211 11.07 -2.54 -9.67
N LEU A 212 10.29 -2.97 -8.68
CA LEU A 212 8.85 -2.80 -8.65
C LEU A 212 8.46 -1.75 -7.61
N TRP A 213 7.68 -0.76 -8.04
CA TRP A 213 7.16 0.31 -7.19
C TRP A 213 5.73 0.62 -7.62
N GLY A 214 4.75 0.28 -6.78
CA GLY A 214 3.34 0.44 -7.14
C GLY A 214 3.00 -0.34 -8.41
N ASP A 215 2.51 0.39 -9.42
CA ASP A 215 2.23 -0.14 -10.74
C ASP A 215 3.37 0.04 -11.76
N TRP A 216 4.58 0.44 -11.34
CA TRP A 216 5.75 0.58 -12.21
C TRP A 216 6.77 -0.52 -11.99
N LEU A 217 7.29 -1.05 -13.10
CA LEU A 217 8.36 -2.04 -13.14
C LEU A 217 9.49 -1.54 -14.04
N GLU A 218 10.71 -1.45 -13.51
CA GLU A 218 11.93 -1.34 -14.30
C GLU A 218 12.59 -2.72 -14.38
N LEU A 219 12.90 -3.16 -15.60
CA LEU A 219 13.75 -4.32 -15.85
C LEU A 219 15.06 -3.84 -16.49
N VAL A 220 16.19 -4.15 -15.87
CA VAL A 220 17.52 -3.86 -16.40
C VAL A 220 18.06 -5.13 -17.05
N LEU A 221 18.16 -5.12 -18.37
CA LEU A 221 18.44 -6.26 -19.21
C LEU A 221 19.81 -6.13 -19.87
N ARG A 222 20.64 -7.17 -19.84
CA ARG A 222 21.94 -7.17 -20.53
C ARG A 222 22.09 -8.42 -21.41
N ALA A 223 22.21 -8.21 -22.71
CA ALA A 223 22.57 -9.29 -23.63
C ALA A 223 24.01 -9.75 -23.39
N ASP A 224 24.29 -11.02 -23.65
CA ASP A 224 25.65 -11.56 -23.49
C ASP A 224 26.65 -10.80 -24.39
N GLY A 225 27.80 -10.44 -23.82
CA GLY A 225 28.83 -9.62 -24.49
C GLY A 225 28.46 -8.16 -24.76
N ALA A 226 27.30 -7.65 -24.31
CA ALA A 226 26.92 -6.25 -24.50
C ALA A 226 27.59 -5.31 -23.49
N ASP A 227 28.18 -4.22 -23.99
CA ASP A 227 28.85 -3.18 -23.19
C ASP A 227 27.88 -2.47 -22.23
N ALA A 228 26.61 -2.31 -22.62
CA ALA A 228 25.60 -1.59 -21.85
C ALA A 228 24.33 -2.43 -21.61
N ALA A 229 23.72 -2.24 -20.44
CA ALA A 229 22.39 -2.75 -20.14
C ALA A 229 21.30 -1.81 -20.69
N GLU A 230 20.15 -2.38 -21.03
CA GLU A 230 18.93 -1.72 -21.46
C GLU A 230 17.93 -1.67 -20.31
N SER A 231 17.40 -0.48 -19.98
CA SER A 231 16.28 -0.34 -19.04
C SER A 231 14.95 -0.39 -19.80
N VAL A 232 14.09 -1.31 -19.38
CA VAL A 232 12.71 -1.44 -19.85
C VAL A 232 11.77 -0.96 -18.74
N PHE A 233 11.02 0.10 -19.00
CA PHE A 233 10.02 0.61 -18.07
C PHE A 233 8.62 0.17 -18.49
N MET A 234 7.88 -0.40 -17.55
CA MET A 234 6.55 -0.93 -17.77
C MET A 234 5.60 -0.40 -16.70
N ARG A 235 4.38 -0.06 -17.11
CA ARG A 235 3.25 0.15 -16.20
C ARG A 235 2.41 -1.12 -16.16
N CYS A 236 2.30 -1.73 -14.99
CA CYS A 236 1.78 -3.07 -14.77
C CYS A 236 0.33 -3.06 -14.29
N GLY A 237 -0.59 -3.49 -15.15
CA GLY A 237 -1.93 -3.92 -14.74
C GLY A 237 -2.00 -5.44 -14.54
N ARG A 238 -3.11 -5.94 -13.98
CA ARG A 238 -3.32 -7.37 -13.67
C ARG A 238 -3.11 -8.31 -14.86
N GLN A 239 -3.50 -7.88 -16.06
CA GLN A 239 -3.50 -8.73 -17.28
C GLN A 239 -2.59 -8.22 -18.39
N ARG A 240 -2.08 -6.99 -18.26
CA ARG A 240 -1.37 -6.29 -19.33
C ARG A 240 -0.42 -5.29 -18.75
N TRP A 241 0.81 -5.25 -19.28
CA TRP A 241 1.73 -4.16 -19.01
C TRP A 241 1.92 -3.30 -20.25
N GLN A 242 2.12 -2.00 -20.02
CA GLN A 242 2.36 -1.03 -21.08
C GLN A 242 3.78 -0.51 -20.97
N GLY A 243 4.53 -0.57 -22.06
CA GLY A 243 5.90 -0.06 -22.14
C GLY A 243 5.93 1.46 -22.23
N HIS A 244 6.89 2.05 -21.52
CA HIS A 244 7.11 3.48 -21.44
C HIS A 244 8.58 3.81 -21.75
N GLY A 245 8.80 4.78 -22.62
CA GLY A 245 10.12 5.27 -22.98
C GLY A 245 10.85 4.45 -24.04
N GLY A 246 11.76 5.11 -24.75
CA GLY A 246 12.66 4.49 -25.73
C GLY A 246 11.94 3.64 -26.78
N VAL A 247 12.57 2.52 -27.16
CA VAL A 247 12.03 1.54 -28.12
C VAL A 247 10.82 0.78 -27.60
N HIS A 248 10.55 0.86 -26.29
CA HIS A 248 9.45 0.17 -25.62
C HIS A 248 8.18 1.02 -25.52
N GLN A 249 8.21 2.29 -25.94
CA GLN A 249 7.06 3.16 -25.87
C GLN A 249 5.85 2.54 -26.61
N GLY A 250 4.77 2.28 -25.88
CA GLY A 250 3.54 1.69 -26.43
C GLY A 250 3.60 0.17 -26.63
N ALA A 251 4.71 -0.49 -26.30
CA ALA A 251 4.78 -1.94 -26.29
C ALA A 251 3.77 -2.51 -25.28
N VAL A 252 3.27 -3.72 -25.55
CA VAL A 252 2.28 -4.37 -24.70
C VAL A 252 2.79 -5.74 -24.29
N ALA A 253 3.06 -5.91 -22.99
CA ALA A 253 3.36 -7.21 -22.42
C ALA A 253 2.09 -7.93 -22.01
N ARG A 254 2.03 -9.21 -22.37
CA ARG A 254 0.94 -10.11 -21.99
C ARG A 254 1.52 -11.29 -21.22
N ARG A 255 0.73 -11.78 -20.27
CA ARG A 255 1.03 -13.03 -19.58
C ARG A 255 1.02 -14.16 -20.59
N VAL A 256 2.01 -15.03 -20.50
CA VAL A 256 2.13 -16.24 -21.33
C VAL A 256 1.95 -17.39 -20.37
N ASP A 257 0.84 -18.10 -20.47
CA ASP A 257 0.62 -19.30 -19.67
C ASP A 257 1.72 -20.32 -20.03
N GLY A 258 2.33 -20.91 -19.00
CA GLY A 258 3.32 -21.96 -19.15
C GLY A 258 2.68 -23.30 -19.52
#